data_AF-A0A952KV23-F1
#
_entry.id   AF-A0A952KV23-F1
#
_cell.length_a   1.000
_cell.length_b   1.000
_cell.length_c   1.000
_cell.angle_alpha   90.00
_cell.angle_beta   90.00
_cell.angle_gamma   90.00
#
_symmetry.space_group_name_H-M   'P 1'
#
loop_
_entity.id
_entity.type
_entity.pdbx_description
1 polymer ?
#
loop_
_entity_poly.entity_id
_entity_poly.type
_entity_poly.pdbx_seq_one_letter_code
_entity_poly.pdbx_strand_id
1 'polypeptide(L)'
;MKTSLLFRAGVASLALAAVSISAHAQQGPKPTPEMQAIIDKDNGRHFGTSPEDAGPLAKDISPALTPAAIDKVMRKVADWQLNESQPYFDKIWTWSVLYSGFMAASDSLGDPKYRNVMAEMSEKFEYQPRNPDKLPNADDISIAQTYAELYL
;
A
#
# COMPACT_ATOMS: atom_id res chain seq x y z
N MET A 1 65.82 -33.98 -16.65
CA MET A 1 65.68 -32.78 -17.51
C MET A 1 64.32 -32.15 -17.19
N LYS A 2 64.33 -30.91 -16.68
CA LYS A 2 63.18 -30.24 -16.08
C LYS A 2 62.33 -29.54 -17.14
N THR A 3 61.03 -29.60 -16.89
CA THR A 3 59.89 -28.93 -17.53
C THR A 3 60.02 -27.40 -17.50
N SER A 4 59.67 -26.73 -18.60
CA SER A 4 59.32 -25.30 -18.60
C SER A 4 58.44 -24.97 -19.79
N LEU A 5 57.11 -24.98 -19.60
CA LEU A 5 56.17 -24.27 -20.47
C LEU A 5 55.89 -22.92 -19.83
N LEU A 6 56.35 -21.85 -20.47
CA LEU A 6 56.08 -20.47 -20.09
C LEU A 6 54.63 -20.10 -20.48
N PHE A 7 53.79 -19.87 -19.49
CA PHE A 7 52.50 -19.20 -19.63
C PHE A 7 52.72 -17.72 -19.99
N ARG A 8 52.21 -17.26 -21.14
CA ARG A 8 52.02 -15.83 -21.41
C ARG A 8 50.56 -15.49 -21.16
N ALA A 9 50.31 -14.77 -20.07
CA ALA A 9 49.03 -14.19 -19.74
C ALA A 9 48.67 -13.08 -20.73
N GLY A 10 47.60 -13.27 -21.49
CA GLY A 10 46.91 -12.20 -22.21
C GLY A 10 45.94 -11.51 -21.27
N VAL A 11 46.13 -10.22 -20.99
CA VAL A 11 45.20 -9.39 -20.24
C VAL A 11 43.99 -9.12 -21.13
N ALA A 12 42.84 -9.70 -20.80
CA ALA A 12 41.56 -9.35 -21.41
C ALA A 12 40.88 -8.28 -20.55
N SER A 13 40.88 -7.04 -21.05
CA SER A 13 40.13 -5.93 -20.46
C SER A 13 38.63 -6.18 -20.65
N LEU A 14 37.90 -6.52 -19.59
CA LEU A 14 36.44 -6.50 -19.60
C LEU A 14 35.93 -5.06 -19.49
N ALA A 15 35.35 -4.53 -20.56
CA ALA A 15 34.50 -3.36 -20.50
C ALA A 15 33.18 -3.75 -19.82
N LEU A 16 32.94 -3.28 -18.59
CA LEU A 16 31.62 -3.35 -17.98
C LEU A 16 30.69 -2.37 -18.70
N ALA A 17 29.77 -2.90 -19.50
CA ALA A 17 28.61 -2.14 -19.96
C ALA A 17 27.68 -1.92 -18.77
N ALA A 18 27.58 -0.68 -18.30
CA ALA A 18 26.56 -0.28 -17.34
C ALA A 18 25.18 -0.39 -18.02
N VAL A 19 24.40 -1.41 -17.66
CA VAL A 19 23.01 -1.53 -18.08
C VAL A 19 22.20 -0.54 -17.25
N SER A 20 21.89 0.62 -17.83
CA SER A 20 20.89 1.53 -17.30
C SER A 20 19.53 0.84 -17.37
N ILE A 21 19.00 0.38 -16.23
CA ILE A 21 17.62 -0.09 -16.14
C ILE A 21 16.72 1.14 -16.23
N SER A 22 16.29 1.49 -17.45
CA SER A 22 15.20 2.42 -17.64
C SER A 22 13.92 1.74 -17.14
N ALA A 23 13.40 2.22 -16.01
CA ALA A 23 12.08 1.85 -15.51
C ALA A 23 11.03 2.30 -16.54
N HIS A 24 10.70 1.43 -17.49
CA HIS A 24 9.54 1.63 -18.34
C HIS A 24 8.31 1.34 -17.50
N ALA A 25 7.40 2.30 -17.36
CA ALA A 25 6.06 2.03 -16.88
C ALA A 25 5.48 0.91 -17.76
N GLN A 26 5.19 -0.23 -17.15
CA GLN A 26 4.77 -1.42 -17.87
C GLN A 26 3.36 -1.15 -18.41
N GLN A 27 3.25 -0.74 -19.68
CA GLN A 27 1.96 -0.58 -20.36
C GLN A 27 1.38 -1.98 -20.59
N GLY A 28 0.65 -2.47 -19.58
CA GLY A 28 -0.17 -3.67 -19.70
C GLY A 28 -1.29 -3.51 -20.74
N PRO A 29 -1.98 -4.61 -21.11
CA PRO A 29 -3.15 -4.52 -21.98
C PRO A 29 -4.19 -3.56 -21.39
N LYS A 30 -4.75 -2.70 -22.24
CA LYS A 30 -5.83 -1.79 -21.84
C LYS A 30 -7.10 -2.57 -21.50
N PRO A 31 -7.90 -2.11 -20.51
CA PRO A 31 -9.18 -2.73 -20.17
C PRO A 31 -10.12 -2.81 -21.39
N THR A 32 -10.93 -3.87 -21.47
CA THR A 32 -12.09 -3.87 -22.40
C THR A 32 -13.12 -2.84 -21.93
N PRO A 33 -14.09 -2.43 -22.76
CA PRO A 33 -15.16 -1.53 -22.34
C PRO A 33 -15.91 -2.01 -21.08
N GLU A 34 -16.14 -3.32 -20.96
CA GLU A 34 -16.81 -3.91 -19.79
C GLU A 34 -15.94 -3.84 -18.54
N MET A 35 -14.63 -4.10 -18.68
CA MET A 35 -13.67 -3.94 -17.58
C MET A 35 -13.57 -2.48 -17.14
N GLN A 36 -13.56 -1.55 -18.10
CA GLN A 36 -13.52 -0.12 -17.82
C GLN A 36 -14.75 0.33 -17.04
N ALA A 37 -15.95 -0.16 -17.38
CA ALA A 37 -17.17 0.16 -16.64
C ALA A 37 -17.10 -0.31 -15.17
N ILE A 38 -16.43 -1.44 -14.88
CA ILE A 38 -16.22 -1.92 -13.51
C ILE A 38 -15.24 -1.00 -12.77
N ILE A 39 -14.12 -0.63 -13.41
CA ILE A 39 -13.13 0.29 -12.87
C ILE A 39 -13.77 1.64 -12.54
N ASP A 40 -14.54 2.21 -13.46
CA ASP A 40 -15.21 3.51 -13.27
C ASP A 40 -16.21 3.46 -12.10
N LYS A 41 -16.95 2.35 -11.98
CA LYS A 41 -17.86 2.12 -10.85
C LYS A 41 -17.11 2.04 -9.52
N ASP A 42 -15.99 1.32 -9.45
CA ASP A 42 -15.23 1.17 -8.20
C ASP A 42 -14.46 2.46 -7.83
N ASN A 43 -13.94 3.20 -8.82
CA ASN A 43 -13.40 4.55 -8.65
C ASN A 43 -14.47 5.52 -8.14
N GLY A 44 -15.70 5.44 -8.69
CA GLY A 44 -16.84 6.23 -8.23
C GLY A 44 -17.29 5.90 -6.81
N ARG A 45 -16.88 4.76 -6.25
CA ARG A 45 -17.07 4.38 -4.84
C ARG A 45 -15.88 4.73 -3.96
N HIS A 46 -14.84 5.34 -4.54
CA HIS A 46 -13.60 5.75 -3.87
C HIS A 46 -12.81 4.58 -3.27
N PHE A 47 -12.90 3.38 -3.85
CA PHE A 47 -12.10 2.22 -3.40
C PHE A 47 -10.66 2.23 -3.91
N GLY A 48 -10.33 3.25 -4.70
CA GLY A 48 -9.04 3.45 -5.31
C GLY A 48 -9.16 4.48 -6.42
N THR A 49 -8.06 4.68 -7.12
CA THR A 49 -8.00 5.46 -8.35
C THR A 49 -7.28 4.65 -9.42
N SER A 50 -7.54 4.95 -10.68
CA SER A 50 -6.85 4.33 -11.82
C SER A 50 -6.44 5.40 -12.83
N PRO A 51 -5.51 6.28 -12.46
CA PRO A 51 -5.03 7.31 -13.38
C PRO A 51 -4.24 6.66 -14.53
N GLU A 52 -4.36 7.23 -15.73
CA GLU A 52 -3.54 6.83 -16.89
C GLU A 52 -2.03 7.06 -16.63
N ASP A 53 -1.70 8.05 -15.80
CA ASP A 53 -0.35 8.31 -15.30
C ASP A 53 -0.34 8.23 -13.76
N ALA A 54 0.30 7.19 -13.23
CA ALA A 54 0.47 6.97 -11.79
C ALA A 54 1.54 7.88 -11.16
N GLY A 55 2.22 8.71 -11.95
CA GLY A 55 3.31 9.56 -11.50
C GLY A 55 4.65 8.81 -11.36
N PRO A 56 5.70 9.52 -10.92
CA PRO A 56 7.03 8.94 -10.80
C PRO A 56 7.14 7.96 -9.63
N LEU A 57 8.01 6.95 -9.79
CA LEU A 57 8.35 6.04 -8.69
C LEU A 57 8.97 6.80 -7.50
N ALA A 58 8.65 6.33 -6.29
CA ALA A 58 9.26 6.82 -5.07
C ALA A 58 10.78 6.57 -5.08
N LYS A 59 11.57 7.64 -4.88
CA LYS A 59 13.05 7.60 -4.89
C LYS A 59 13.66 7.57 -3.49
N ASP A 60 12.84 7.79 -2.47
CA ASP A 60 13.23 7.92 -1.08
C ASP A 60 13.03 6.63 -0.27
N ILE A 61 12.67 5.52 -0.90
CA ILE A 61 12.48 4.21 -0.26
C ILE A 61 13.58 3.22 -0.66
N SER A 62 13.85 2.25 0.21
CA SER A 62 14.90 1.22 -0.01
C SER A 62 14.26 -0.15 -0.21
N PRO A 63 14.80 -1.00 -1.10
CA PRO A 63 14.36 -2.39 -1.24
C PRO A 63 14.87 -3.31 -0.12
N ALA A 64 15.69 -2.80 0.80
CA ALA A 64 16.23 -3.60 1.89
C ALA A 64 15.12 -4.08 2.85
N LEU A 65 15.19 -5.34 3.28
CA LEU A 65 14.25 -5.92 4.25
C LEU A 65 14.71 -5.69 5.70
N THR A 66 15.03 -4.44 6.04
CA THR A 66 15.35 -4.04 7.42
C THR A 66 14.14 -3.35 8.06
N PRO A 67 13.97 -3.40 9.40
CA PRO A 67 12.87 -2.73 10.07
C PRO A 67 12.73 -1.25 9.66
N ALA A 68 13.83 -0.49 9.69
CA ALA A 68 13.81 0.92 9.31
C ALA A 68 13.40 1.18 7.85
N ALA A 69 13.74 0.30 6.91
CA ALA A 69 13.32 0.43 5.51
C ALA A 69 11.83 0.09 5.35
N ILE A 70 11.34 -0.94 6.04
CA ILE A 70 9.94 -1.35 6.06
C ILE A 70 9.08 -0.26 6.71
N ASP A 71 9.47 0.25 7.87
CA ASP A 71 8.78 1.34 8.59
C ASP A 71 8.61 2.57 7.71
N LYS A 72 9.66 2.91 6.94
CA LYS A 72 9.62 4.05 6.02
C LYS A 72 8.58 3.86 4.91
N VAL A 73 8.50 2.66 4.33
CA VAL A 73 7.52 2.34 3.29
C VAL A 73 6.11 2.29 3.89
N MET A 74 5.92 1.62 5.04
CA MET A 74 4.65 1.55 5.75
C MET A 74 4.11 2.95 6.04
N ARG A 75 4.93 3.84 6.61
CA ARG A 75 4.55 5.22 6.89
C ARG A 75 4.20 6.00 5.63
N LYS A 76 5.00 5.88 4.57
CA LYS A 76 4.76 6.56 3.30
C LYS A 76 3.41 6.16 2.69
N VAL A 77 3.10 4.87 2.66
CA VAL A 77 1.84 4.35 2.12
C VAL A 77 0.67 4.71 3.04
N ALA A 78 0.81 4.58 4.36
CA ALA A 78 -0.25 4.92 5.30
C ALA A 78 -0.58 6.42 5.28
N ASP A 79 0.42 7.30 5.25
CA ASP A 79 0.21 8.75 5.12
C ASP A 79 -0.51 9.10 3.80
N TRP A 80 -0.09 8.50 2.68
CA TRP A 80 -0.75 8.70 1.38
C TRP A 80 -2.20 8.18 1.39
N GLN A 81 -2.40 6.93 1.83
CA GLN A 81 -3.72 6.30 1.84
C GLN A 81 -4.70 7.08 2.73
N LEU A 82 -4.23 7.56 3.90
CA LEU A 82 -5.04 8.35 4.81
C LEU A 82 -5.51 9.64 4.15
N ASN A 83 -4.59 10.38 3.51
CA ASN A 83 -4.91 11.61 2.80
C ASN A 83 -5.96 11.40 1.69
N GLU A 84 -5.81 10.35 0.89
CA GLU A 84 -6.73 10.07 -0.21
C GLU A 84 -8.10 9.56 0.28
N SER A 85 -8.13 8.82 1.38
CA SER A 85 -9.31 8.06 1.81
C SER A 85 -10.17 8.75 2.85
N GLN A 86 -9.57 9.53 3.76
CA GLN A 86 -10.26 10.11 4.91
C GLN A 86 -11.53 10.91 4.53
N PRO A 87 -11.57 11.66 3.41
CA PRO A 87 -12.79 12.36 3.00
C PRO A 87 -13.99 11.43 2.69
N TYR A 88 -13.74 10.16 2.36
CA TYR A 88 -14.74 9.22 1.82
C TYR A 88 -15.08 8.06 2.75
N PHE A 89 -14.54 8.06 3.96
CA PHE A 89 -14.78 7.03 4.98
C PHE A 89 -16.28 6.70 5.14
N ASP A 90 -16.60 5.40 5.15
CA ASP A 90 -17.94 4.81 5.33
C ASP A 90 -17.79 3.49 6.11
N LYS A 91 -18.88 2.91 6.59
CA LYS A 91 -18.94 1.72 7.46
C LYS A 91 -18.94 0.39 6.74
N ILE A 92 -18.76 0.39 5.42
CA ILE A 92 -18.72 -0.84 4.61
C ILE A 92 -17.43 -1.61 4.90
N TRP A 93 -17.45 -2.93 4.75
CA TRP A 93 -16.31 -3.81 5.03
C TRP A 93 -15.00 -3.41 4.35
N THR A 94 -15.03 -2.88 3.12
CA THR A 94 -13.80 -2.47 2.42
C THR A 94 -13.07 -1.36 3.17
N TRP A 95 -13.82 -0.40 3.73
CA TRP A 95 -13.27 0.64 4.59
C TRP A 95 -12.90 0.11 5.98
N SER A 96 -13.69 -0.81 6.52
CA SER A 96 -13.43 -1.41 7.84
C SER A 96 -12.09 -2.17 7.90
N VAL A 97 -11.75 -2.86 6.80
CA VAL A 97 -10.44 -3.50 6.65
C VAL A 97 -9.32 -2.46 6.57
N LEU A 98 -9.53 -1.34 5.88
CA LEU A 98 -8.56 -0.25 5.86
C LEU A 98 -8.32 0.33 7.25
N TYR A 99 -9.37 0.51 8.06
CA TYR A 99 -9.26 0.99 9.44
C TYR A 99 -8.43 0.07 10.33
N SER A 100 -8.64 -1.24 10.20
CA SER A 100 -7.81 -2.24 10.90
C SER A 100 -6.33 -2.13 10.49
N GLY A 101 -6.06 -1.85 9.21
CA GLY A 101 -4.71 -1.55 8.73
C GLY A 101 -4.09 -0.30 9.35
N PHE A 102 -4.88 0.78 9.53
CA PHE A 102 -4.42 2.00 10.20
C PHE A 102 -4.13 1.78 11.69
N MET A 103 -4.95 1.00 12.39
CA MET A 103 -4.68 0.62 13.78
C MET A 103 -3.35 -0.14 13.88
N ALA A 104 -3.16 -1.18 13.06
CA ALA A 104 -1.93 -1.95 13.02
C ALA A 104 -0.69 -1.12 12.63
N ALA A 105 -0.86 -0.15 11.71
CA ALA A 105 0.21 0.78 11.35
C ALA A 105 0.56 1.70 12.51
N SER A 106 -0.43 2.19 13.27
CA SER A 106 -0.22 3.01 14.46
C SER A 106 0.66 2.30 15.49
N ASP A 107 0.30 1.05 15.79
CA ASP A 107 1.01 0.23 16.79
C ASP A 107 2.42 -0.13 16.32
N SER A 108 2.55 -0.60 15.08
CA SER A 108 3.85 -1.03 14.52
C SER A 108 4.85 0.11 14.40
N LEU A 109 4.36 1.31 14.04
CA LEU A 109 5.20 2.49 13.83
C LEU A 109 5.40 3.35 15.09
N GLY A 110 4.73 3.01 16.19
CA GLY A 110 4.70 3.83 17.41
C GLY A 110 4.20 5.26 17.18
N ASP A 111 3.35 5.46 16.18
CA ASP A 111 2.84 6.78 15.78
C ASP A 111 1.33 6.82 16.00
N PRO A 112 0.84 7.60 16.99
CA PRO A 112 -0.58 7.59 17.35
C PRO A 112 -1.48 8.28 16.32
N LYS A 113 -0.92 8.93 15.28
CA LYS A 113 -1.74 9.67 14.30
C LYS A 113 -2.86 8.82 13.68
N TYR A 114 -2.56 7.56 13.35
CA TYR A 114 -3.49 6.71 12.62
C TYR A 114 -4.61 6.26 13.56
N ARG A 115 -4.26 5.82 14.78
CA ARG A 115 -5.23 5.52 15.84
C ARG A 115 -6.12 6.72 16.19
N ASN A 116 -5.57 7.93 16.25
CA ASN A 116 -6.35 9.14 16.55
C ASN A 116 -7.41 9.41 15.47
N VAL A 117 -7.06 9.29 14.18
CA VAL A 117 -8.06 9.45 13.11
C VAL A 117 -9.10 8.33 13.14
N MET A 118 -8.73 7.11 13.54
CA MET A 118 -9.71 6.03 13.75
C MET A 118 -10.65 6.32 14.92
N ALA A 119 -10.16 6.96 15.99
CA ALA A 119 -11.00 7.42 17.09
C ALA A 119 -12.01 8.49 16.62
N GLU A 120 -11.55 9.52 15.92
CA GLU A 120 -12.42 10.57 15.35
C GLU A 120 -13.49 10.00 14.39
N MET A 121 -13.09 9.05 13.54
CA MET A 121 -14.01 8.33 12.65
C MET A 121 -15.04 7.52 13.44
N SER A 122 -14.62 6.85 14.51
CA SER A 122 -15.51 6.03 15.35
C SER A 122 -16.53 6.88 16.09
N GLU A 123 -16.12 8.05 16.59
CA GLU A 123 -17.01 9.05 17.19
C GLU A 123 -18.02 9.58 16.17
N LYS A 124 -17.57 9.93 14.95
CA LYS A 124 -18.45 10.39 13.85
C LYS A 124 -19.51 9.35 13.49
N PHE A 125 -19.20 8.06 13.62
CA PHE A 125 -20.11 6.95 13.35
C PHE A 125 -20.89 6.48 14.58
N GLU A 126 -20.73 7.15 15.72
CA GLU A 126 -21.40 6.84 16.98
C GLU A 126 -21.18 5.39 17.43
N TYR A 127 -20.04 4.81 17.06
CA TYR A 127 -19.69 3.41 17.31
C TYR A 127 -20.73 2.40 16.79
N GLN A 128 -21.51 2.77 15.77
CA GLN A 128 -22.55 1.91 15.20
C GLN A 128 -22.01 1.05 14.03
N PRO A 129 -22.50 -0.18 13.85
CA PRO A 129 -22.28 -0.93 12.60
C PRO A 129 -22.92 -0.21 11.40
N ARG A 130 -22.70 -0.72 10.19
CA ARG A 130 -23.24 -0.10 8.96
C ARG A 130 -24.76 0.02 8.98
N ASN A 131 -25.45 -1.05 9.35
CA ASN A 131 -26.91 -1.16 9.37
C ASN A 131 -27.41 -1.60 10.75
N PRO A 132 -27.42 -0.72 11.77
CA PRO A 132 -27.73 -1.09 13.16
C PRO A 132 -29.16 -1.62 13.35
N ASP A 133 -30.10 -1.22 12.48
CA ASP A 133 -31.51 -1.65 12.54
C ASP A 133 -31.78 -3.02 11.90
N LYS A 134 -30.75 -3.67 11.35
CA LYS A 134 -30.87 -4.96 10.66
C LYS A 134 -30.07 -6.03 11.39
N LEU A 135 -30.47 -7.29 11.19
CA LEU A 135 -29.61 -8.41 11.57
C LEU A 135 -28.26 -8.27 10.83
N PRO A 136 -27.14 -8.14 11.56
CA PRO A 136 -25.88 -7.90 10.92
C PRO A 136 -25.38 -9.13 10.16
N ASN A 137 -24.85 -8.91 8.96
CA ASN A 137 -23.93 -9.86 8.34
C ASN A 137 -22.49 -9.52 8.74
N ALA A 138 -21.53 -10.40 8.42
CA ALA A 138 -20.13 -10.22 8.79
C ALA A 138 -19.52 -8.91 8.26
N ASP A 139 -19.91 -8.48 7.05
CA ASP A 139 -19.43 -7.23 6.45
C ASP A 139 -19.91 -6.00 7.23
N ASP A 140 -21.19 -5.98 7.62
CA ASP A 140 -21.83 -4.84 8.30
C ASP A 140 -21.30 -4.63 9.74
N ILE A 141 -20.76 -5.67 10.38
CA ILE A 141 -20.15 -5.58 11.73
C ILE A 141 -18.63 -5.49 11.71
N SER A 142 -17.99 -5.63 10.56
CA SER A 142 -16.52 -5.65 10.49
C SER A 142 -15.86 -4.40 11.08
N ILE A 143 -16.50 -3.23 11.00
CA ILE A 143 -16.02 -1.98 11.61
C ILE A 143 -15.89 -2.06 13.14
N ALA A 144 -16.65 -2.94 13.80
CA ALA A 144 -16.61 -3.12 15.24
C ALA A 144 -15.24 -3.64 15.73
N GLN A 145 -14.43 -4.24 14.85
CA GLN A 145 -13.06 -4.59 15.18
C GLN A 145 -12.25 -3.33 15.58
N THR A 146 -12.30 -2.26 14.78
CA THR A 146 -11.62 -1.00 15.10
C THR A 146 -12.14 -0.41 16.41
N TYR A 147 -13.45 -0.51 16.68
CA TYR A 147 -14.03 -0.03 17.94
C TYR A 147 -13.52 -0.82 19.15
N ALA A 148 -13.40 -2.14 19.03
CA ALA A 148 -12.84 -2.99 20.07
C ALA A 148 -11.36 -2.66 20.33
N GLU A 149 -10.57 -2.48 19.27
CA GLU A 149 -9.14 -2.10 19.37
C GLU A 149 -8.95 -0.70 20.00
N LEU A 150 -9.89 0.22 19.81
CA LEU A 150 -9.85 1.54 20.44
C LEU A 150 -10.19 1.49 21.93
N TYR A 151 -11.03 0.54 22.35
CA TYR A 151 -11.45 0.35 23.73
C TYR A 151 -10.39 -0.33 24.61
N LEU A 152 -9.66 -1.30 24.05
CA LEU A 152 -8.57 -2.02 24.72
C LEU A 152 -7.33 -1.15 24.92
#